data_AF-A0A1I0RCL3-F1
#
_entry.id   AF-A0A1I0RCL3-F1
#
_cell.length_a   1.000
_cell.length_b   1.000
_cell.length_c   1.000
_cell.angle_alpha   90.00
_cell.angle_beta   90.00
_cell.angle_gamma   90.00
#
_symmetry.space_group_name_H-M   'P 1'
#
loop_
_entity.id
_entity.type
_entity.pdbx_description
1 polymer ?
#
loop_
_entity_poly.entity_id
_entity_poly.type
_entity_poly.pdbx_seq_one_letter_code
_entity_poly.pdbx_strand_id
1 'polypeptide(L)'
;MFSSTFFINGEKMKDYFETNNLENFDEILKEFEEMRIDTFNMIRKESTHLQFTNKEVESLSKKYLKENYPWINDVGIKVVNNHLLWMCWHEGIIKS
;
A
#
# COMPACT_ATOMS: atom_id res chain seq x y z
N MET A 1 10.52 12.03 -0.30
CA MET A 1 9.44 11.90 0.70
C MET A 1 8.17 11.63 -0.09
N PHE A 2 7.61 10.41 -0.02
CA PHE A 2 6.41 10.05 -0.78
C PHE A 2 5.20 10.71 -0.12
N SER A 3 4.38 11.40 -0.91
CA SER A 3 3.19 12.09 -0.42
C SER A 3 2.10 11.07 -0.05
N SER A 4 1.56 11.13 1.16
CA SER A 4 0.45 10.29 1.64
C SER A 4 -0.89 10.57 0.92
N THR A 5 -0.94 11.56 0.03
CA THR A 5 -2.14 12.05 -0.67
C THR A 5 -2.83 11.06 -1.60
N PHE A 6 -2.26 9.89 -1.88
CA PHE A 6 -2.93 8.84 -2.66
C PHE A 6 -3.78 7.88 -1.83
N PHE A 7 -3.79 8.04 -0.50
CA PHE A 7 -4.90 7.52 0.28
C PHE A 7 -6.13 8.37 0.01
N ILE A 8 -7.27 7.69 -0.07
CA ILE A 8 -8.59 8.26 0.20
C ILE A 8 -8.42 9.39 1.22
N ASN A 9 -8.75 10.63 0.84
CA ASN A 9 -8.51 11.87 1.60
C ASN A 9 -8.47 11.58 3.11
N GLY A 10 -7.32 11.81 3.77
CA GLY A 10 -7.15 11.48 5.19
C GLY A 10 -8.25 12.05 6.07
N GLU A 11 -8.81 13.19 5.68
CA GLU A 11 -10.00 13.78 6.31
C GLU A 11 -11.24 12.88 6.21
N LYS A 12 -11.55 12.30 5.04
CA LYS A 12 -12.69 11.38 4.88
C LYS A 12 -12.54 10.10 5.72
N MET A 13 -11.31 9.65 5.88
CA MET A 13 -11.01 8.45 6.67
C MET A 13 -11.10 8.77 8.16
N LYS A 14 -10.66 9.96 8.58
CA LYS A 14 -10.85 10.48 9.93
C LYS A 14 -12.34 10.69 10.26
N ASP A 15 -13.10 11.30 9.36
CA ASP A 15 -14.56 11.47 9.49
C ASP A 15 -15.27 10.12 9.68
N TYR A 16 -14.83 9.09 8.94
CA TYR A 16 -15.35 7.74 9.09
C TYR A 16 -15.05 7.15 10.47
N PHE A 17 -13.83 7.32 10.98
CA PHE A 17 -13.45 6.85 12.31
C PHE A 17 -14.30 7.52 13.40
N GLU A 18 -14.43 8.84 13.32
CA GLU A 18 -15.23 9.64 14.25
C GLU A 18 -16.71 9.22 14.21
N THR A 19 -17.29 9.06 13.01
CA THR A 19 -18.71 8.67 12.82
C THR A 19 -19.01 7.26 13.35
N ASN A 20 -18.02 6.38 13.41
CA ASN A 20 -18.18 4.99 13.84
C ASN A 20 -17.62 4.70 15.23
N ASN A 21 -17.24 5.73 16.01
CA ASN A 21 -16.57 5.58 17.32
C ASN A 21 -15.35 4.64 17.26
N LEU A 22 -14.59 4.70 16.16
CA LEU A 22 -13.34 3.97 16.01
C LEU A 22 -12.19 4.83 16.52
N GLU A 23 -11.40 4.29 17.44
CA GLU A 23 -10.22 4.94 18.00
C GLU A 23 -8.96 4.60 17.16
N ASN A 24 -7.83 5.23 17.50
CA ASN A 24 -6.49 4.91 16.95
C ASN A 24 -6.31 5.17 15.45
N PHE A 25 -6.97 6.21 14.91
CA PHE A 25 -6.83 6.60 13.49
C PHE A 25 -5.36 6.80 13.07
N ASP A 26 -4.58 7.55 13.85
CA ASP A 26 -3.19 7.86 13.52
C ASP A 26 -2.30 6.60 13.52
N GLU A 27 -2.56 5.66 14.43
CA GLU A 27 -1.83 4.39 14.51
C GLU A 27 -2.14 3.51 13.29
N ILE A 28 -3.42 3.38 12.94
CA ILE A 28 -3.84 2.61 11.76
C ILE A 28 -3.31 3.25 10.48
N LEU A 29 -3.37 4.57 10.35
CA LEU A 29 -2.81 5.27 9.20
C LEU A 29 -1.31 4.97 9.04
N LYS A 30 -0.57 5.05 10.15
CA LYS A 30 0.86 4.76 10.18
C LYS A 30 1.16 3.30 9.83
N GLU A 31 0.36 2.36 10.34
CA GLU A 31 0.54 0.94 10.02
C GLU A 31 0.34 0.67 8.52
N PHE A 32 -0.69 1.26 7.90
CA PHE A 32 -0.87 1.17 6.45
C PHE A 32 0.26 1.83 5.67
N GLU A 33 0.86 2.91 6.18
CA GLU A 33 2.06 3.55 5.61
C GLU A 33 3.27 2.63 5.63
N GLU A 34 3.53 1.98 6.77
CA GLU A 34 4.61 1.02 6.95
C GLU A 34 4.44 -0.17 6.01
N MET A 35 3.24 -0.77 5.93
CA MET A 35 2.94 -1.85 4.98
C MET A 35 3.26 -1.48 3.54
N ARG A 36 2.92 -0.26 3.12
CA ARG A 36 3.21 0.22 1.76
C ARG A 36 4.71 0.31 1.51
N ILE A 37 5.44 0.93 2.43
CA ILE A 37 6.87 1.15 2.31
C ILE A 37 7.61 -0.20 2.28
N ASP A 38 7.26 -1.12 3.18
CA ASP A 38 7.88 -2.43 3.27
C ASP A 38 7.62 -3.27 2.03
N THR A 39 6.37 -3.28 1.56
CA THR A 39 6.00 -3.98 0.32
C THR A 39 6.70 -3.37 -0.89
N PHE A 40 6.76 -2.04 -0.99
CA PHE A 40 7.48 -1.35 -2.06
C PHE A 40 8.97 -1.71 -2.06
N ASN A 41 9.61 -1.68 -0.88
CA ASN A 41 11.03 -2.01 -0.74
C ASN A 41 11.31 -3.46 -1.12
N MET A 42 10.40 -4.39 -0.82
CA MET A 42 10.48 -5.77 -1.29
C MET A 42 10.42 -5.82 -2.82
N ILE A 43 9.39 -5.23 -3.44
CA ILE A 43 9.21 -5.27 -4.90
C ILE A 43 10.37 -4.61 -5.64
N ARG A 44 10.89 -3.49 -5.11
CA ARG A 44 12.04 -2.78 -5.66
C ARG A 44 13.30 -3.63 -5.66
N LYS A 45 13.51 -4.46 -4.63
CA LYS A 45 14.65 -5.40 -4.60
C LYS A 45 14.51 -6.47 -5.68
N GLU A 46 13.29 -6.96 -5.90
CA GLU A 46 13.00 -7.96 -6.95
C GLU A 46 13.07 -7.37 -8.37
N SER A 47 12.81 -6.07 -8.54
CA SER A 47 12.79 -5.39 -9.85
C SER A 47 14.16 -4.93 -10.36
N THR A 48 15.27 -5.27 -9.69
CA THR A 48 16.61 -4.74 -10.00
C THR A 48 17.01 -4.93 -11.48
N HIS A 49 16.49 -5.97 -12.14
CA HIS A 49 16.79 -6.29 -13.53
C HIS A 49 15.57 -6.53 -14.41
N LEU A 50 14.35 -6.25 -13.92
CA LEU A 50 13.12 -6.53 -14.65
C LEU A 50 12.03 -5.50 -14.28
N GLN A 51 11.29 -5.05 -15.29
CA GLN A 51 10.04 -4.34 -15.07
C GLN A 51 8.88 -5.33 -14.91
N PHE A 52 7.95 -4.98 -14.02
CA PHE A 52 6.74 -5.74 -13.77
C PHE A 52 5.52 -5.10 -14.46
N THR A 53 4.51 -5.92 -14.74
CA THR A 53 3.16 -5.46 -15.02
C THR A 53 2.42 -5.13 -13.72
N ASN A 54 1.34 -4.36 -13.81
CA ASN A 54 0.48 -4.08 -12.64
C ASN A 54 0.04 -5.37 -11.93
N LYS A 55 -0.33 -6.40 -12.70
CA LYS A 55 -0.78 -7.69 -12.14
C LYS A 55 0.32 -8.42 -11.38
N GLU A 56 1.56 -8.35 -11.85
CA GLU A 56 2.70 -8.96 -11.15
C GLU A 56 2.99 -8.21 -9.84
N VAL A 57 2.98 -6.87 -9.86
CA VAL A 57 3.11 -6.05 -8.64
C VAL A 57 2.01 -6.38 -7.63
N GLU A 58 0.75 -6.43 -8.07
CA GLU A 58 -0.38 -6.77 -7.20
C GLU A 58 -0.28 -8.19 -6.63
N SER A 59 0.22 -9.15 -7.41
CA SER A 59 0.42 -10.53 -6.98
C SER A 59 1.53 -10.65 -5.94
N LEU A 60 2.69 -10.00 -6.18
CA LEU A 60 3.80 -9.96 -5.24
C LEU A 60 3.41 -9.27 -3.94
N SER A 61 2.73 -8.12 -4.06
CA SER A 61 2.18 -7.38 -2.92
C SER A 61 1.22 -8.23 -2.11
N LYS A 62 0.22 -8.86 -2.74
CA LYS A 62 -0.75 -9.71 -2.06
C LYS A 62 -0.07 -10.84 -1.29
N LYS A 63 0.91 -11.51 -1.91
CA LYS A 63 1.67 -12.58 -1.27
C LYS A 63 2.40 -12.06 -0.03
N TYR A 64 3.20 -11.00 -0.19
CA TYR A 64 3.97 -10.41 0.91
C TYR A 64 3.10 -9.92 2.05
N LEU A 65 2.01 -9.21 1.75
CA LEU A 65 1.09 -8.68 2.75
C LEU A 65 0.40 -9.80 3.55
N LYS A 66 -0.02 -10.88 2.88
CA LYS A 66 -0.64 -12.03 3.55
C LYS A 66 0.36 -12.79 4.43
N GLU A 67 1.63 -12.84 4.04
CA GLU A 67 2.69 -13.52 4.81
C GLU A 67 3.12 -12.70 6.04
N ASN A 68 3.21 -11.37 5.92
CA ASN A 68 3.76 -10.50 6.98
C ASN A 68 2.68 -9.81 7.84
N TYR A 69 1.45 -9.66 7.33
CA TYR A 69 0.33 -9.03 8.03
C TYR A 69 -0.91 -9.94 7.97
N PRO A 70 -0.96 -11.06 8.72
CA PRO A 70 -1.98 -12.10 8.55
C PRO A 70 -3.43 -11.63 8.72
N TRP A 71 -3.64 -10.54 9.46
CA TRP A 71 -4.94 -9.94 9.71
C TRP A 71 -5.47 -9.11 8.52
N ILE A 72 -4.61 -8.74 7.55
CA ILE A 72 -5.01 -7.90 6.43
C ILE A 72 -5.98 -8.66 5.51
N ASN A 73 -7.13 -8.04 5.23
CA ASN A 73 -8.12 -8.59 4.31
C ASN A 73 -7.92 -8.06 2.87
N ASP A 74 -8.70 -8.57 1.91
CA ASP A 74 -8.57 -8.19 0.51
C ASP A 74 -8.87 -6.70 0.25
N VAL A 75 -9.70 -6.07 1.09
CA VAL A 75 -10.00 -4.64 1.00
C VAL A 75 -8.76 -3.83 1.40
N GLY A 76 -8.13 -4.17 2.52
CA GLY A 76 -6.87 -3.54 2.96
C GLY A 76 -5.75 -3.70 1.93
N ILE A 77 -5.61 -4.89 1.34
CA ILE A 77 -4.64 -5.15 0.27
C ILE A 77 -4.89 -4.24 -0.94
N LYS A 78 -6.15 -4.08 -1.36
CA LYS A 78 -6.50 -3.18 -2.47
C LYS A 78 -6.10 -1.73 -2.19
N VAL A 79 -6.31 -1.27 -0.95
CA VAL A 79 -5.94 0.08 -0.52
C VAL A 79 -4.41 0.27 -0.57
N VAL A 80 -3.64 -0.69 -0.07
CA VAL A 80 -2.17 -0.69 -0.17
C VAL A 80 -1.73 -0.67 -1.64
N ASN A 81 -2.32 -1.53 -2.48
CA ASN A 81 -1.96 -1.66 -3.90
C ASN A 81 -2.19 -0.40 -4.72
N ASN A 82 -3.26 0.35 -4.48
CA ASN A 82 -3.53 1.59 -5.23
C ASN A 82 -2.35 2.58 -5.15
N HIS A 83 -1.79 2.78 -3.96
CA HIS A 83 -0.66 3.68 -3.78
C HIS A 83 0.67 3.01 -4.18
N LEU A 84 0.84 1.72 -3.86
CA LEU A 84 2.01 0.95 -4.25
C LEU A 84 2.24 0.97 -5.78
N LEU A 85 1.18 0.81 -6.59
CA LEU A 85 1.26 0.89 -8.04
C LEU A 85 1.76 2.25 -8.52
N TRP A 86 1.29 3.35 -7.91
CA TRP A 86 1.81 4.68 -8.21
C TRP A 86 3.30 4.81 -7.87
N MET A 87 3.74 4.28 -6.72
CA MET A 87 5.16 4.28 -6.33
C MET A 87 6.02 3.48 -7.31
N CYS A 88 5.57 2.28 -7.69
CA CYS A 88 6.27 1.43 -8.65
C CYS A 88 6.33 2.06 -10.05
N TRP A 89 5.27 2.74 -10.50
CA TRP A 89 5.29 3.49 -11.76
C TRP A 89 6.30 4.65 -11.70
N HIS A 90 6.28 5.42 -10.62
CA HIS A 90 7.17 6.58 -10.45
C HIS A 90 8.67 6.18 -10.48
N GLU A 91 8.99 5.00 -9.97
CA GLU A 91 10.36 4.47 -9.91
C GLU A 91 10.74 3.63 -11.15
N GLY A 92 9.88 3.57 -12.18
CA GLY A 92 10.14 2.83 -13.41
C GLY A 92 10.12 1.31 -13.26
N ILE A 93 9.58 0.80 -12.15
CA ILE A 93 9.38 -0.63 -11.88
C ILE A 93 8.27 -1.19 -12.76
N ILE A 94 7.21 -0.40 -13.00
CA ILE A 94 6.09 -0.81 -13.86
C ILE A 94 6.41 -0.49 -15.31
N LYS A 95 6.17 -1.47 -16.18
CA LYS A 95 6.26 -1.30 -17.63
C LYS A 95 5.16 -0.35 -18.11
N SER A 96 5.56 0.80 -18.66
CA SER A 96 4.68 1.79 -19.27
C SER A 96 4.16 1.38 -20.65
#